data_AF-A0A9E6R7Y8-F1
#
_entry.id   AF-A0A9E6R7Y8-F1
#
_cell.length_a   1.000
_cell.length_b   1.000
_cell.length_c   1.000
_cell.angle_alpha   90.00
_cell.angle_beta   90.00
_cell.angle_gamma   90.00
#
_symmetry.space_group_name_H-M   'P 1'
#
loop_
_entity.id
_entity.type
_entity.pdbx_description
1 polymer ?
#
loop_
_entity_poly.entity_id
_entity_poly.type
_entity_poly.pdbx_seq_one_letter_code
_entity_poly.pdbx_strand_id
1 'polypeptide(L)'
;MIAAAPSGEARLLVRPPELDARCLSSQGRSVPLDYPVLFGDGDAEVEGPRPTLAIRRRRFVKAHDASLIRPVAPDAPIRAARTSADFAAILFCAGTTEATRLIESLSRQTGVSDFRVSIRLTNDAADADEISRAAEKAFPGRADVREAEGGFWAEVSAAARETGAPYLLVAKSGVVAPDPSTLAVLLSLAEAGGTASAACVAINEDAAKRVGAIEALSGGYFAAAARAPDETELTLVACDSLQAFPNAVYPVAANVLDFAVLSAEAVAEAPADDESEAAWGLRQTLAGRRNLCVSTIRVARYGEGLERPPSVRVAVSPKERAAVAANATVVREFAS
;
A
#
# COMPACT_ATOMS: atom_id res chain seq x y z
N MET A 1 -15.12 28.65 -12.30
CA MET A 1 -16.19 27.94 -13.03
C MET A 1 -15.62 26.65 -13.63
N ILE A 2 -15.81 25.48 -13.00
CA ILE A 2 -15.26 24.23 -13.55
C ILE A 2 -16.06 23.90 -14.82
N ALA A 3 -15.45 24.00 -16.00
CA ALA A 3 -16.06 23.63 -17.27
C ALA A 3 -16.77 22.27 -17.12
N ALA A 4 -18.05 22.18 -17.54
CA ALA A 4 -18.81 20.94 -17.44
C ALA A 4 -18.05 19.80 -18.15
N ALA A 5 -17.84 18.69 -17.45
CA ALA A 5 -17.33 17.48 -18.10
C ALA A 5 -18.47 16.93 -18.95
N PRO A 6 -18.15 16.20 -20.04
CA PRO A 6 -19.15 15.33 -20.65
C PRO A 6 -19.82 14.49 -19.56
N SER A 7 -21.16 14.46 -19.57
CA SER A 7 -22.00 13.82 -18.56
C SER A 7 -21.57 12.37 -18.31
N GLY A 8 -21.31 12.00 -17.05
CA GLY A 8 -20.99 10.63 -16.64
C GLY A 8 -19.56 10.40 -16.13
N GLU A 9 -18.66 11.39 -16.21
CA GLU A 9 -17.29 11.25 -15.69
C GLU A 9 -17.19 11.68 -14.22
N ALA A 10 -17.03 10.72 -13.30
CA ALA A 10 -16.68 11.00 -11.90
C ALA A 10 -15.32 11.73 -11.83
N ARG A 11 -15.30 12.87 -11.15
CA ARG A 11 -14.09 13.69 -10.97
C ARG A 11 -13.49 13.44 -9.60
N LEU A 12 -12.18 13.23 -9.56
CA LEU A 12 -11.41 13.14 -8.33
C LEU A 12 -10.51 14.36 -8.20
N LEU A 13 -10.73 15.14 -7.15
CA LEU A 13 -9.76 16.13 -6.70
C LEU A 13 -8.80 15.45 -5.74
N VAL A 14 -7.51 15.58 -6.05
CA VAL A 14 -6.43 15.01 -5.26
C VAL A 14 -5.60 16.16 -4.72
N ARG A 15 -5.32 16.11 -3.42
CA ARG A 15 -4.37 17.01 -2.76
C ARG A 15 -3.30 16.16 -2.07
N PRO A 16 -2.13 15.95 -2.70
CA PRO A 16 -1.01 15.33 -2.01
C PRO A 16 -0.45 16.30 -0.96
N PRO A 17 0.15 15.80 0.14
CA PRO A 17 0.94 16.64 1.03
C PRO A 17 2.24 17.05 0.34
N GLU A 18 3.01 17.96 0.96
CA GLU A 18 4.37 18.21 0.51
C GLU A 18 5.20 16.94 0.68
N LEU A 19 5.82 16.50 -0.42
CA LEU A 19 6.74 15.37 -0.41
C LEU A 19 8.13 15.90 -0.13
N ASP A 20 8.83 15.30 0.84
CA ASP A 20 10.22 15.63 1.06
C ASP A 20 11.12 15.09 -0.06
N ALA A 21 12.39 15.53 -0.05
CA ALA A 21 13.37 15.13 -1.03
C ALA A 21 13.57 13.61 -1.12
N ARG A 22 13.36 12.86 -0.03
CA ARG A 22 13.51 11.40 -0.01
C ARG A 22 12.35 10.74 -0.74
N CYS A 23 11.11 11.09 -0.43
CA CYS A 23 9.93 10.61 -1.15
C CYS A 23 9.97 10.99 -2.64
N LEU A 24 10.45 12.19 -2.98
CA LEU A 24 10.65 12.61 -4.36
C LEU A 24 11.74 11.80 -5.07
N SER A 25 12.83 11.46 -4.39
CA SER A 25 13.91 10.64 -4.95
C SER A 25 13.48 9.20 -5.25
N SER A 26 12.46 8.70 -4.54
CA SER A 26 11.89 7.37 -4.73
C SER A 26 10.80 7.30 -5.80
N GLN A 27 10.44 8.42 -6.43
CA GLN A 27 9.50 8.41 -7.56
C GLN A 27 10.11 7.68 -8.76
N GLY A 28 9.33 6.82 -9.41
CA GLY A 28 9.75 6.18 -10.65
C GLY A 28 10.10 7.23 -11.72
N ARG A 29 11.27 7.12 -12.34
CA ARG A 29 11.77 8.07 -13.37
C ARG A 29 10.96 8.08 -14.68
N SER A 30 9.93 7.26 -14.81
CA SER A 30 9.07 7.26 -15.99
C SER A 30 8.09 8.43 -15.91
N VAL A 31 8.54 9.56 -16.46
CA VAL A 31 7.83 10.84 -16.65
C VAL A 31 7.89 11.76 -15.42
N PRO A 32 8.34 13.03 -15.55
CA PRO A 32 8.08 14.04 -14.54
C PRO A 32 6.58 14.05 -14.29
N LEU A 33 6.17 13.74 -13.06
CA LEU A 33 4.80 13.98 -12.66
C LEU A 33 4.67 15.47 -12.44
N ASP A 34 4.52 16.21 -13.54
CA ASP A 34 3.72 17.41 -13.50
C ASP A 34 2.38 16.92 -12.94
N TYR A 35 2.09 17.21 -11.69
CA TYR A 35 0.74 17.05 -11.24
C TYR A 35 -0.04 18.14 -12.00
N PRO A 36 -0.97 17.86 -12.95
CA PRO A 36 -1.77 18.94 -13.50
C PRO A 36 -2.43 19.71 -12.38
N VAL A 37 -2.01 20.96 -12.22
CA VAL A 37 -2.58 21.96 -11.32
C VAL A 37 -3.73 22.57 -12.11
N LEU A 38 -4.95 22.37 -11.64
CA LEU A 38 -6.05 23.19 -12.14
C LEU A 38 -6.11 24.44 -11.28
N PHE A 39 -5.75 25.57 -11.88
CA PHE A 39 -6.08 26.88 -11.34
C PHE A 39 -7.60 27.03 -11.38
N GLY A 40 -8.21 27.36 -10.24
CA GLY A 40 -9.63 27.69 -10.20
C GLY A 40 -9.87 28.94 -11.05
N ASP A 41 -10.78 28.85 -12.02
CA ASP A 41 -11.34 30.02 -12.71
C ASP A 41 -12.05 30.89 -11.66
N GLY A 42 -11.35 31.90 -11.14
CA GLY A 42 -11.93 32.94 -10.28
C GLY A 42 -11.14 33.40 -9.05
N ASP A 43 -9.97 32.83 -8.73
CA ASP A 43 -9.26 33.23 -7.50
C ASP A 43 -8.35 34.45 -7.73
N ALA A 44 -8.78 35.58 -7.17
CA ALA A 44 -7.99 36.77 -6.94
C ALA A 44 -6.62 36.42 -6.34
N GLU A 45 -5.63 37.27 -6.61
CA GLU A 45 -4.24 37.17 -6.15
C GLU A 45 -4.16 36.96 -4.62
N VAL A 46 -4.09 35.70 -4.21
CA VAL A 46 -3.62 35.34 -2.86
C VAL A 46 -2.10 35.19 -2.94
N GLU A 47 -1.38 36.15 -2.36
CA GLU A 47 0.06 36.06 -2.11
C GLU A 47 0.33 34.99 -1.03
N GLY A 48 1.08 33.95 -1.40
CA GLY A 48 1.50 32.84 -0.53
C GLY A 48 1.71 31.55 -1.33
N PRO A 49 2.50 30.59 -0.82
CA PRO A 49 2.65 29.28 -1.45
C PRO A 49 1.29 28.56 -1.46
N ARG A 50 0.68 28.46 -2.65
CA ARG A 50 -0.60 27.77 -2.82
C ARG A 50 -0.37 26.27 -2.65
N PRO A 51 -1.16 25.55 -1.83
CA PRO A 51 -1.11 24.10 -1.81
C PRO A 51 -1.51 23.55 -3.19
N THR A 52 -0.69 22.69 -3.76
CA THR A 52 -0.86 22.15 -5.11
C THR A 52 -2.09 21.23 -5.17
N LEU A 53 -3.26 21.79 -5.48
CA LEU A 53 -4.47 21.05 -5.79
C LEU A 53 -4.38 20.50 -7.21
N ALA A 54 -4.45 19.17 -7.34
CA ALA A 54 -4.38 18.48 -8.61
C ALA A 54 -5.75 17.85 -8.91
N ILE A 55 -6.53 18.47 -9.78
CA ILE A 55 -7.77 17.85 -10.29
C ILE A 55 -7.36 16.81 -11.33
N ARG A 56 -7.85 15.57 -11.17
CA ARG A 56 -7.66 14.49 -12.13
C ARG A 56 -9.00 14.09 -12.74
N ARG A 57 -8.99 13.97 -14.06
CA ARG A 57 -10.07 13.28 -14.76
C ARG A 57 -9.76 11.80 -14.73
N ARG A 58 -10.66 11.03 -14.13
CA ARG A 58 -10.62 9.58 -14.20
C ARG A 58 -10.73 9.18 -15.67
N ARG A 59 -9.71 8.52 -16.23
CA ARG A 59 -9.81 7.97 -17.59
C ARG A 59 -10.71 6.73 -17.49
N PHE A 60 -11.90 6.77 -18.10
CA PHE A 60 -12.80 5.62 -18.18
C PHE A 60 -12.35 4.56 -19.20
N VAL A 61 -11.24 4.79 -19.90
CA VAL A 61 -10.63 3.78 -20.77
C VAL A 61 -9.98 2.72 -19.88
N LYS A 62 -10.51 1.50 -19.92
CA LYS A 62 -9.94 0.35 -19.19
C LYS A 62 -8.47 0.20 -19.60
N ALA A 63 -7.57 0.27 -18.63
CA ALA A 63 -6.16 0.00 -18.86
C ALA A 63 -5.99 -1.44 -19.37
N HIS A 64 -5.03 -1.66 -20.26
CA HIS A 64 -4.74 -3.00 -20.77
C HIS A 64 -4.21 -3.89 -19.63
N ASP A 65 -4.67 -5.14 -19.51
CA ASP A 65 -4.34 -6.03 -18.39
C ASP A 65 -2.82 -6.19 -18.19
N ALA A 66 -2.04 -6.30 -19.27
CA ALA A 66 -0.57 -6.32 -19.19
C ALA A 66 0.01 -5.07 -18.49
N SER A 67 -0.54 -3.88 -18.77
CA SER A 67 -0.14 -2.62 -18.14
C SER A 67 -0.63 -2.48 -16.70
N LEU A 68 -1.57 -3.32 -16.27
CA LEU A 68 -2.05 -3.48 -14.90
C LEU A 68 -1.23 -4.49 -14.10
N ILE A 69 -0.55 -5.45 -14.74
CA ILE A 69 0.40 -6.33 -14.05
C ILE A 69 1.79 -5.69 -13.96
N ARG A 70 2.29 -5.16 -15.09
CA ARG A 70 3.61 -4.50 -15.17
C ARG A 70 3.44 -3.12 -15.80
N PRO A 71 3.38 -2.04 -14.99
CA PRO A 71 3.22 -0.69 -15.52
C PRO A 71 4.48 -0.15 -16.19
N VAL A 72 5.62 -0.71 -15.83
CA VAL A 72 6.93 -0.37 -16.38
C VAL A 72 7.39 -1.55 -17.23
N ALA A 73 7.97 -1.25 -18.39
CA ALA A 73 8.49 -2.27 -19.28
C ALA A 73 9.62 -3.06 -18.58
N PRO A 74 9.73 -4.39 -18.79
CA PRO A 74 10.73 -5.22 -18.10
C PRO A 74 12.19 -4.79 -18.33
N ASP A 75 12.45 -4.11 -19.44
CA ASP A 75 13.75 -3.56 -19.85
C ASP A 75 14.03 -2.15 -19.31
N ALA A 76 13.05 -1.50 -18.69
CA ALA A 76 13.19 -0.24 -17.99
C ALA A 76 13.22 -0.49 -16.47
N PRO A 77 14.39 -0.79 -15.86
CA PRO A 77 14.45 -1.20 -14.47
C PRO A 77 13.92 -0.08 -13.56
N ILE A 78 12.98 -0.44 -12.69
CA ILE A 78 12.65 0.38 -11.52
C ILE A 78 13.93 0.42 -10.68
N ARG A 79 14.59 1.57 -10.64
CA ARG A 79 15.81 1.75 -9.85
C ARG A 79 15.45 1.78 -8.37
N ALA A 80 15.28 0.61 -7.75
CA ALA A 80 15.41 0.50 -6.32
C ALA A 80 16.89 0.75 -5.96
N ALA A 81 17.14 1.59 -4.96
CA ALA A 81 18.47 1.59 -4.34
C ALA A 81 18.71 0.17 -3.82
N ARG A 82 19.95 -0.34 -3.95
CA ARG A 82 20.29 -1.56 -3.21
C ARG A 82 20.14 -1.22 -1.73
N THR A 83 19.20 -1.88 -1.07
CA THR A 83 19.05 -1.78 0.37
C THR A 83 20.09 -2.69 1.02
N SER A 84 20.68 -2.21 2.10
CA SER A 84 21.51 -3.01 3.02
C SER A 84 20.82 -3.17 4.37
N ALA A 85 19.54 -2.82 4.48
CA ALA A 85 18.84 -2.95 5.74
C ALA A 85 18.49 -4.40 6.00
N ASP A 86 18.77 -4.82 7.23
CA ASP A 86 18.28 -6.07 7.76
C ASP A 86 16.74 -6.02 7.77
N PHE A 87 16.10 -7.08 7.31
CA PHE A 87 14.66 -7.22 7.41
C PHE A 87 14.27 -8.68 7.66
N ALA A 88 13.06 -8.86 8.17
CA ALA A 88 12.43 -10.17 8.32
C ALA A 88 11.11 -10.21 7.55
N ALA A 89 10.75 -11.37 7.04
CA ALA A 89 9.46 -11.60 6.40
C ALA A 89 8.55 -12.43 7.30
N ILE A 90 7.28 -12.03 7.41
CA ILE A 90 6.23 -12.72 8.15
C ILE A 90 5.12 -13.05 7.17
N LEU A 91 4.89 -14.34 6.96
CA LEU A 91 3.91 -14.84 5.99
C LEU A 91 2.72 -15.44 6.73
N PHE A 92 1.54 -14.88 6.57
CA PHE A 92 0.30 -15.42 7.15
C PHE A 92 -0.37 -16.34 6.13
N CYS A 93 -0.31 -17.65 6.35
CA CYS A 93 -0.68 -18.67 5.38
C CYS A 93 -1.92 -19.46 5.85
N ALA A 94 -2.94 -19.51 4.99
CA ALA A 94 -4.23 -20.15 5.31
C ALA A 94 -4.43 -21.51 4.60
N GLY A 95 -3.50 -21.92 3.74
CA GLY A 95 -3.54 -23.18 3.00
C GLY A 95 -2.28 -23.41 2.16
N THR A 96 -2.03 -24.67 1.82
CA THR A 96 -0.80 -25.11 1.13
C THR A 96 -0.56 -24.44 -0.23
N THR A 97 -1.59 -24.28 -1.06
CA THR A 97 -1.43 -23.77 -2.44
C THR A 97 -1.04 -22.29 -2.42
N GLU A 98 -1.76 -21.49 -1.65
CA GLU A 98 -1.53 -20.06 -1.48
C GLU A 98 -0.18 -19.79 -0.82
N ALA A 99 0.17 -20.57 0.21
CA ALA A 99 1.46 -20.50 0.88
C ALA A 99 2.62 -20.77 -0.09
N THR A 100 2.52 -21.84 -0.87
CA THR A 100 3.57 -22.22 -1.84
C THR A 100 3.77 -21.14 -2.90
N ARG A 101 2.68 -20.55 -3.42
CA ARG A 101 2.76 -19.44 -4.38
C ARG A 101 3.41 -18.19 -3.79
N LEU A 102 3.06 -17.84 -2.55
CA LEU A 102 3.66 -16.71 -1.85
C LEU A 102 5.16 -16.94 -1.60
N ILE A 103 5.54 -18.14 -1.12
CA ILE A 103 6.93 -18.54 -0.90
C ILE A 103 7.73 -18.46 -2.21
N GLU A 104 7.20 -19.04 -3.30
CA GLU A 104 7.83 -19.00 -4.62
C GLU A 104 8.00 -17.56 -5.11
N SER A 105 6.95 -16.75 -4.99
CA SER A 105 6.97 -15.33 -5.36
C SER A 105 8.03 -14.54 -4.58
N LEU A 106 8.17 -14.83 -3.29
CA LEU A 106 9.13 -14.17 -2.42
C LEU A 106 10.57 -14.62 -2.74
N SER A 107 10.77 -15.91 -3.05
CA SER A 107 12.09 -16.44 -3.45
C SER A 107 12.64 -15.84 -4.74
N ARG A 108 11.76 -15.29 -5.58
CA ARG A 108 12.10 -14.63 -6.86
C ARG A 108 12.42 -13.15 -6.71
N GLN A 109 12.30 -12.59 -5.50
CA GLN A 109 12.64 -11.19 -5.27
C GLN A 109 14.15 -10.97 -5.37
N THR A 110 14.53 -9.84 -5.95
CA THR A 110 15.91 -9.45 -6.26
C THR A 110 16.21 -8.10 -5.62
N GLY A 111 17.50 -7.77 -5.48
CA GLY A 111 17.93 -6.52 -4.85
C GLY A 111 17.87 -6.51 -3.33
N VAL A 112 17.52 -7.66 -2.74
CA VAL A 112 17.59 -7.96 -1.31
C VAL A 112 18.40 -9.23 -1.12
N SER A 113 19.24 -9.26 -0.08
CA SER A 113 20.04 -10.43 0.27
C SER A 113 19.84 -10.75 1.74
N ASP A 114 19.79 -12.04 2.06
CA ASP A 114 19.87 -12.59 3.41
C ASP A 114 18.83 -12.06 4.41
N PHE A 115 17.62 -12.60 4.33
CA PHE A 115 16.55 -12.35 5.30
C PHE A 115 16.00 -13.64 5.87
N ARG A 116 15.44 -13.54 7.08
CA ARG A 116 14.71 -14.63 7.74
C ARG A 116 13.23 -14.60 7.33
N VAL A 117 12.65 -15.77 7.20
CA VAL A 117 11.24 -15.96 6.84
C VAL A 117 10.54 -16.69 7.98
N SER A 118 9.51 -16.06 8.53
CA SER A 118 8.69 -16.59 9.60
C SER A 118 7.30 -16.84 9.04
N ILE A 119 6.90 -18.09 8.93
CA ILE A 119 5.61 -18.49 8.36
C ILE A 119 4.66 -18.81 9.51
N ARG A 120 3.50 -18.16 9.51
CA ARG A 120 2.41 -18.31 10.48
C ARG A 120 1.24 -18.99 9.80
N LEU A 121 0.95 -20.21 10.23
CA LEU A 121 -0.20 -20.97 9.78
C LEU A 121 -1.43 -20.45 10.51
N THR A 122 -2.37 -19.86 9.77
CA THR A 122 -3.62 -19.32 10.32
C THR A 122 -4.73 -20.36 10.34
N ASN A 123 -4.55 -21.48 9.63
CA ASN A 123 -5.45 -22.62 9.57
C ASN A 123 -4.65 -23.92 9.74
N ASP A 124 -5.36 -24.97 10.17
CA ASP A 124 -4.98 -26.38 10.41
C ASP A 124 -3.51 -26.81 10.20
N ALA A 125 -2.95 -27.45 11.23
CA ALA A 125 -1.60 -28.00 11.28
C ALA A 125 -1.28 -29.03 10.19
N ALA A 126 -2.31 -29.63 9.58
CA ALA A 126 -2.17 -30.70 8.59
C ALA A 126 -1.32 -30.29 7.36
N ASP A 127 -1.28 -29.00 7.04
CA ASP A 127 -0.53 -28.44 5.90
C ASP A 127 0.94 -28.08 6.24
N ALA A 128 1.33 -28.16 7.53
CA ALA A 128 2.62 -27.66 8.01
C ALA A 128 3.82 -28.33 7.35
N ASP A 129 3.77 -29.65 7.13
CA ASP A 129 4.88 -30.42 6.55
C ASP A 129 5.15 -30.07 5.08
N GLU A 130 4.09 -29.80 4.29
CA GLU A 130 4.25 -29.41 2.90
C GLU A 130 4.76 -27.98 2.77
N ILE A 131 4.20 -27.06 3.57
CA ILE A 131 4.65 -25.67 3.62
C ILE A 131 6.10 -25.59 4.10
N SER A 132 6.49 -26.38 5.10
CA SER A 132 7.86 -26.45 5.60
C SER A 132 8.84 -26.94 4.52
N ARG A 133 8.47 -27.97 3.74
CA ARG A 133 9.30 -28.44 2.62
C ARG A 133 9.43 -27.37 1.52
N ALA A 134 8.36 -26.66 1.20
CA ALA A 134 8.40 -25.56 0.23
C ALA A 134 9.29 -24.41 0.74
N ALA A 135 9.16 -24.06 2.01
CA ALA A 135 9.91 -23.00 2.66
C ALA A 135 11.40 -23.33 2.73
N GLU A 136 11.78 -24.55 3.14
CA GLU A 136 13.18 -24.99 3.21
C GLU A 136 13.81 -25.06 1.81
N LYS A 137 13.05 -25.46 0.78
CA LYS A 137 13.54 -25.42 -0.61
C LYS A 137 13.82 -23.99 -1.08
N ALA A 138 12.98 -23.03 -0.71
CA ALA A 138 13.09 -21.63 -1.14
C ALA A 138 14.09 -20.82 -0.29
N PHE A 139 14.18 -21.11 1.01
CA PHE A 139 14.96 -20.39 1.99
C PHE A 139 15.72 -21.35 2.94
N PRO A 140 16.69 -22.13 2.42
CA PRO A 140 17.36 -23.16 3.21
C PRO A 140 17.97 -22.63 4.50
N GLY A 141 17.57 -23.19 5.65
CA GLY A 141 18.04 -22.79 6.98
C GLY A 141 17.65 -21.37 7.42
N ARG A 142 16.77 -20.69 6.68
CA ARG A 142 16.34 -19.30 6.96
C ARG A 142 14.83 -19.16 7.13
N ALA A 143 14.07 -20.23 6.91
CA ALA A 143 12.64 -20.28 7.15
C ALA A 143 12.29 -21.04 8.43
N ASP A 144 11.27 -20.56 9.12
CA ASP A 144 10.64 -21.20 10.27
C ASP A 144 9.12 -21.20 10.05
N VAL A 145 8.48 -22.34 10.30
CA VAL A 145 7.02 -22.53 10.11
C VAL A 145 6.41 -22.88 11.46
N ARG A 146 5.42 -22.10 11.89
CA ARG A 146 4.71 -22.28 13.17
C ARG A 146 3.23 -21.94 13.02
N GLU A 147 2.43 -22.48 13.91
CA GLU A 147 1.05 -22.03 14.08
C GLU A 147 1.02 -20.59 14.61
N ALA A 148 0.00 -19.82 14.22
CA ALA A 148 -0.26 -18.52 14.83
C ALA A 148 -0.89 -18.73 16.22
N GLU A 149 -0.32 -18.09 17.24
CA GLU A 149 -0.79 -18.17 18.63
C GLU A 149 -1.68 -16.97 18.99
N GLY A 150 -1.63 -15.89 18.19
CA GLY A 150 -2.40 -14.67 18.42
C GLY A 150 -3.00 -14.07 17.14
N GLY A 151 -3.56 -12.87 17.29
CA GLY A 151 -4.03 -12.09 16.15
C GLY A 151 -2.88 -11.52 15.32
N PHE A 152 -3.24 -10.85 14.23
CA PHE A 152 -2.26 -10.28 13.29
C PHE A 152 -1.23 -9.38 13.98
N TRP A 153 -1.66 -8.49 14.88
CA TRP A 153 -0.75 -7.54 15.53
C TRP A 153 0.12 -8.18 16.60
N ALA A 154 -0.39 -9.16 17.35
CA ALA A 154 0.40 -9.96 18.27
C ALA A 154 1.52 -10.71 17.54
N GLU A 155 1.20 -11.36 16.42
CA GLU A 155 2.18 -12.10 15.60
C GLU A 155 3.24 -11.17 14.99
N VAL A 156 2.82 -10.03 14.43
CA VAL A 156 3.75 -9.03 13.89
C VAL A 156 4.67 -8.49 14.98
N SER A 157 4.13 -8.19 16.17
CA SER A 157 4.90 -7.67 17.30
C SER A 157 5.82 -8.73 17.93
N ALA A 158 5.43 -10.01 17.93
CA ALA A 158 6.27 -11.11 18.36
C ALA A 158 7.46 -11.29 17.41
N ALA A 159 7.19 -11.39 16.11
CA ALA A 159 8.23 -11.53 15.10
C ALA A 159 9.19 -10.34 15.05
N ALA A 160 8.70 -9.10 15.25
CA ALA A 160 9.55 -7.92 15.40
C ALA A 160 10.57 -8.08 16.53
N ARG A 161 10.12 -8.56 17.69
CA ARG A 161 10.98 -8.77 18.87
C ARG A 161 11.96 -9.93 18.69
N GLU A 162 11.51 -11.04 18.10
CA GLU A 162 12.32 -12.24 17.88
C GLU A 162 13.45 -12.00 16.87
N THR A 163 13.13 -11.29 15.78
CA THR A 163 14.09 -11.07 14.69
C THR A 163 15.04 -9.92 14.99
N GLY A 164 14.59 -8.92 15.77
CA GLY A 164 15.33 -7.68 16.01
C GLY A 164 15.54 -6.84 14.74
N ALA A 165 14.90 -7.22 13.64
CA ALA A 165 15.08 -6.55 12.36
C ALA A 165 14.40 -5.17 12.38
N PRO A 166 15.02 -4.11 11.84
CA PRO A 166 14.44 -2.78 11.82
C PRO A 166 13.21 -2.69 10.88
N TYR A 167 13.08 -3.62 9.94
CA TYR A 167 11.96 -3.67 8.99
C TYR A 167 11.37 -5.08 8.89
N LEU A 168 10.05 -5.13 8.74
CA LEU A 168 9.27 -6.37 8.69
C LEU A 168 8.39 -6.36 7.45
N LEU A 169 8.64 -7.26 6.51
CA LEU A 169 7.67 -7.56 5.46
C LEU A 169 6.54 -8.38 6.08
N VAL A 170 5.31 -7.88 6.01
CA VAL A 170 4.10 -8.66 6.25
C VAL A 170 3.48 -9.04 4.91
N ALA A 171 3.15 -10.32 4.73
CA ALA A 171 2.46 -10.81 3.55
C ALA A 171 1.34 -11.79 3.95
N LYS A 172 0.12 -11.50 3.50
CA LYS A 172 -1.04 -12.37 3.72
C LYS A 172 -1.13 -13.46 2.65
N SER A 173 -1.87 -14.51 2.97
CA SER A 173 -2.14 -15.64 2.09
C SER A 173 -2.76 -15.17 0.78
N GLY A 174 -2.43 -15.85 -0.32
CA GLY A 174 -2.99 -15.57 -1.64
C GLY A 174 -2.38 -14.35 -2.33
N VAL A 175 -1.31 -13.77 -1.80
CA VAL A 175 -0.62 -12.63 -2.42
C VAL A 175 0.61 -13.10 -3.21
N VAL A 176 0.81 -12.51 -4.39
CA VAL A 176 1.97 -12.73 -5.27
C VAL A 176 2.52 -11.39 -5.71
N ALA A 177 3.84 -11.23 -5.65
CA ALA A 177 4.59 -10.11 -6.19
C ALA A 177 5.21 -10.49 -7.56
N PRO A 178 4.53 -10.22 -8.69
CA PRO A 178 4.98 -10.63 -10.02
C PRO A 178 6.22 -9.89 -10.53
N ASP A 179 6.55 -8.75 -9.93
CA ASP A 179 7.77 -8.00 -10.23
C ASP A 179 8.88 -8.40 -9.24
N PRO A 180 10.04 -8.91 -9.72
CA PRO A 180 11.18 -9.26 -8.88
C PRO A 180 11.80 -8.10 -8.08
N SER A 181 11.50 -6.85 -8.44
CA SER A 181 12.01 -5.67 -7.73
C SER A 181 11.10 -5.19 -6.60
N THR A 182 9.91 -5.79 -6.44
CA THR A 182 8.86 -5.32 -5.52
C THR A 182 9.41 -5.11 -4.11
N LEU A 183 10.07 -6.12 -3.55
CA LEU A 183 10.56 -6.06 -2.17
C LEU A 183 11.67 -5.03 -1.99
N ALA A 184 12.61 -4.92 -2.92
CA ALA A 184 13.69 -3.93 -2.86
C ALA A 184 13.13 -2.49 -2.92
N VAL A 185 12.11 -2.25 -3.75
CA VAL A 185 11.42 -0.95 -3.82
C VAL A 185 10.73 -0.63 -2.49
N LEU A 186 9.98 -1.58 -1.92
CA LEU A 186 9.27 -1.36 -0.65
C LEU A 186 10.23 -1.11 0.52
N LEU A 187 11.34 -1.84 0.59
CA LEU A 187 12.37 -1.59 1.61
C LEU A 187 13.02 -0.22 1.45
N SER A 188 13.37 0.17 0.23
CA SER A 188 13.91 1.51 -0.04
C SER A 188 12.94 2.63 0.37
N LEU A 189 11.63 2.40 0.25
CA LEU A 189 10.60 3.32 0.75
C LEU A 189 10.51 3.31 2.28
N ALA A 190 10.59 2.15 2.93
CA ALA A 190 10.58 2.05 4.37
C ALA A 190 11.82 2.71 5.03
N GLU A 191 12.96 2.67 4.34
CA GLU A 191 14.20 3.38 4.72
C GLU A 191 14.12 4.90 4.56
N ALA A 192 13.13 5.42 3.81
CA ALA A 192 12.88 6.85 3.77
C ALA A 192 12.37 7.28 5.16
N GLY A 193 13.30 7.72 6.02
CA GLY A 193 13.06 7.99 7.44
C GLY A 193 11.72 8.66 7.75
N GLY A 194 11.09 8.23 8.85
CA GLY A 194 9.73 8.63 9.21
C GLY A 194 8.63 7.80 8.53
N THR A 195 8.96 6.72 7.81
CA THR A 195 7.98 5.82 7.21
C THR A 195 7.54 4.73 8.19
N ALA A 196 6.25 4.71 8.54
CA ALA A 196 5.64 3.64 9.33
C ALA A 196 5.40 2.38 8.50
N SER A 197 4.88 2.56 7.27
CA SER A 197 4.65 1.44 6.34
C SER A 197 4.90 1.83 4.89
N ALA A 198 5.39 0.88 4.11
CA ALA A 198 5.53 0.97 2.66
C ALA A 198 4.80 -0.22 2.01
N ALA A 199 3.80 0.06 1.18
CA ALA A 199 3.02 -0.96 0.47
C ALA A 199 2.92 -0.61 -1.02
N CYS A 200 2.30 -1.50 -1.79
CA CYS A 200 2.02 -1.26 -3.20
C CYS A 200 0.56 -1.52 -3.53
N VAL A 201 0.16 -1.17 -4.75
CA VAL A 201 -1.21 -1.40 -5.20
C VAL A 201 -1.47 -2.90 -5.31
N ALA A 202 -2.55 -3.34 -4.68
CA ALA A 202 -3.10 -4.68 -4.84
C ALA A 202 -4.06 -4.72 -6.04
N ILE A 203 -3.86 -5.70 -6.92
CA ILE A 203 -4.74 -6.02 -8.03
C ILE A 203 -5.33 -7.42 -7.83
N ASN A 204 -6.50 -7.67 -8.39
CA ASN A 204 -7.08 -9.02 -8.49
C ASN A 204 -7.52 -9.30 -9.92
N GLU A 205 -7.65 -10.58 -10.21
CA GLU A 205 -8.40 -11.07 -11.36
C GLU A 205 -9.80 -11.44 -10.87
N ASP A 206 -10.82 -10.75 -11.37
CA ASP A 206 -12.21 -11.06 -11.02
C ASP A 206 -12.65 -12.34 -11.75
N ALA A 207 -12.63 -13.46 -11.02
CA ALA A 207 -13.04 -14.77 -11.53
C ALA A 207 -14.53 -14.86 -11.91
N ALA A 208 -15.38 -13.95 -11.39
CA ALA A 208 -16.81 -13.94 -11.70
C ALA A 208 -17.10 -13.28 -13.06
N LYS A 209 -16.21 -12.43 -13.56
CA LYS A 209 -16.32 -11.83 -14.90
C LYS A 209 -15.78 -12.82 -15.94
N ARG A 210 -16.61 -13.21 -16.92
CA ARG A 210 -16.31 -14.17 -18.02
C ARG A 210 -15.02 -13.89 -18.83
N VAL A 211 -14.44 -12.71 -18.68
CA VAL A 211 -13.15 -12.31 -19.24
C VAL A 211 -12.36 -11.81 -18.04
N GLY A 212 -11.38 -12.59 -17.56
CA GLY A 212 -10.58 -12.38 -16.36
C GLY A 212 -10.03 -10.95 -16.27
N ALA A 213 -10.86 -10.05 -15.78
CA ALA A 213 -10.60 -8.63 -15.82
C ALA A 213 -9.74 -8.31 -14.61
N ILE A 214 -8.56 -7.74 -14.87
CA ILE A 214 -7.70 -7.27 -13.81
C ILE A 214 -8.24 -5.91 -13.34
N GLU A 215 -8.44 -5.77 -12.04
CA GLU A 215 -8.86 -4.51 -11.43
C GLU A 215 -8.02 -4.17 -10.20
N ALA A 216 -7.97 -2.89 -9.85
CA ALA A 216 -7.34 -2.45 -8.61
C ALA A 216 -8.28 -2.78 -7.43
N LEU A 217 -7.75 -3.54 -6.48
CA LEU A 217 -8.40 -3.78 -5.19
C LEU A 217 -8.16 -2.62 -4.24
N SER A 218 -6.90 -2.22 -4.07
CA SER A 218 -6.54 -1.18 -3.10
C SER A 218 -5.20 -0.54 -3.44
N GLY A 219 -5.13 0.79 -3.30
CA GLY A 219 -3.88 1.54 -3.20
C GLY A 219 -3.67 2.16 -1.83
N GLY A 220 -4.26 1.55 -0.78
CA GLY A 220 -4.33 2.12 0.56
C GLY A 220 -5.59 2.96 0.80
N TYR A 221 -5.69 3.47 2.02
CA TYR A 221 -6.76 4.32 2.51
C TYR A 221 -6.40 5.79 2.35
N PHE A 222 -7.24 6.54 1.64
CA PHE A 222 -7.11 7.98 1.47
C PHE A 222 -8.07 8.71 2.39
N ALA A 223 -7.67 9.89 2.86
CA ALA A 223 -8.56 10.77 3.60
C ALA A 223 -9.57 11.41 2.64
N ALA A 224 -10.86 11.15 2.82
CA ALA A 224 -11.90 11.86 2.08
C ALA A 224 -12.02 13.30 2.61
N ALA A 225 -12.09 14.27 1.69
CA ALA A 225 -12.35 15.66 2.06
C ALA A 225 -13.71 15.78 2.77
N ALA A 226 -13.75 16.61 3.81
CA ALA A 226 -14.97 16.89 4.54
C ALA A 226 -16.03 17.45 3.59
N ARG A 227 -17.27 16.95 3.70
CA ARG A 227 -18.42 17.44 2.95
C ARG A 227 -18.96 18.74 3.56
N ALA A 228 -18.78 18.91 4.87
CA ALA A 228 -19.18 20.09 5.62
C ALA A 228 -18.08 20.55 6.61
N PRO A 229 -17.98 21.86 6.93
CA PRO A 229 -16.94 22.38 7.84
C PRO A 229 -17.00 21.84 9.26
N ASP A 230 -18.17 21.40 9.70
CA ASP A 230 -18.50 20.90 11.04
C ASP A 230 -18.46 19.36 11.16
N GLU A 231 -18.05 18.67 10.09
CA GLU A 231 -17.96 17.22 10.09
C GLU A 231 -16.86 16.74 11.08
N THR A 232 -17.29 16.05 12.13
CA THR A 232 -16.40 15.51 13.19
C THR A 232 -15.82 14.14 12.84
N GLU A 233 -16.27 13.54 11.74
CA GLU A 233 -15.78 12.25 11.26
C GLU A 233 -14.86 12.44 10.03
N LEU A 234 -13.75 11.72 10.02
CA LEU A 234 -12.94 11.51 8.83
C LEU A 234 -13.34 10.19 8.20
N THR A 235 -13.72 10.22 6.92
CA THR A 235 -13.92 8.99 6.14
C THR A 235 -12.60 8.63 5.45
N LEU A 236 -12.13 7.42 5.68
CA LEU A 236 -11.03 6.78 4.98
C LEU A 236 -11.61 5.91 3.85
N VAL A 237 -11.15 6.13 2.62
CA VAL A 237 -11.67 5.46 1.43
C VAL A 237 -10.57 4.71 0.68
N ALA A 238 -10.86 3.49 0.23
CA ALA A 238 -10.02 2.77 -0.72
C ALA A 238 -10.40 3.19 -2.14
N CYS A 239 -9.65 4.13 -2.72
CA CYS A 239 -9.87 4.58 -4.10
C CYS A 239 -9.20 3.65 -5.11
N ASP A 240 -9.75 3.60 -6.33
CA ASP A 240 -9.10 2.97 -7.48
C ASP A 240 -7.89 3.80 -7.91
N SER A 241 -6.74 3.50 -7.30
CA SER A 241 -5.56 4.34 -7.43
C SER A 241 -4.97 4.34 -8.84
N LEU A 242 -5.14 3.25 -9.60
CA LEU A 242 -4.60 3.13 -10.95
C LEU A 242 -5.35 4.00 -11.97
N GLN A 243 -6.59 4.36 -11.68
CA GLN A 243 -7.37 5.29 -12.50
C GLN A 243 -7.29 6.74 -11.98
N ALA A 244 -7.03 6.91 -10.68
CA ALA A 244 -7.02 8.21 -10.02
C ALA A 244 -5.64 8.89 -10.00
N PHE A 245 -4.56 8.11 -9.91
CA PHE A 245 -3.20 8.62 -9.74
C PHE A 245 -2.28 8.12 -10.86
N PRO A 246 -1.23 8.89 -11.18
CA PRO A 246 -0.13 8.34 -11.95
C PRO A 246 0.57 7.16 -11.25
N ASN A 247 1.36 6.41 -12.01
CA ASN A 247 2.29 5.44 -11.44
C ASN A 247 3.38 6.19 -10.66
N ALA A 248 3.27 6.22 -9.34
CA ALA A 248 4.01 7.11 -8.45
C ALA A 248 4.10 6.50 -7.04
N VAL A 249 4.86 7.17 -6.18
CA VAL A 249 4.76 6.99 -4.72
C VAL A 249 3.86 8.09 -4.18
N TYR A 250 2.87 7.74 -3.36
CA TYR A 250 2.00 8.72 -2.71
C TYR A 250 1.78 8.35 -1.23
N PRO A 251 1.76 9.35 -0.33
CA PRO A 251 1.36 9.14 1.05
C PRO A 251 -0.13 8.86 1.16
N VAL A 252 -0.49 7.83 1.91
CA VAL A 252 -1.86 7.45 2.24
C VAL A 252 -2.09 7.60 3.75
N ALA A 253 -3.35 7.67 4.17
CA ALA A 253 -3.68 7.74 5.60
C ALA A 253 -3.38 6.41 6.30
N ALA A 254 -3.55 5.29 5.60
CA ALA A 254 -3.15 3.95 6.04
C ALA A 254 -2.90 3.06 4.83
N ASN A 255 -1.93 2.15 4.91
CA ASN A 255 -1.77 1.11 3.91
C ASN A 255 -2.68 -0.09 4.25
N VAL A 256 -3.12 -0.80 3.22
CA VAL A 256 -3.66 -2.14 3.38
C VAL A 256 -2.48 -3.10 3.51
N LEU A 257 -2.49 -3.95 4.54
CA LEU A 257 -1.31 -4.72 4.94
C LEU A 257 -1.30 -6.14 4.38
N ASP A 258 -1.77 -6.31 3.14
CA ASP A 258 -1.70 -7.60 2.46
C ASP A 258 -0.28 -7.95 2.01
N PHE A 259 0.49 -6.93 1.61
CA PHE A 259 1.92 -7.03 1.29
C PHE A 259 2.58 -5.67 1.52
N ALA A 260 3.19 -5.52 2.69
CA ALA A 260 3.74 -4.25 3.14
C ALA A 260 5.01 -4.45 3.97
N VAL A 261 5.94 -3.50 3.87
CA VAL A 261 7.07 -3.39 4.78
C VAL A 261 6.70 -2.42 5.89
N LEU A 262 6.83 -2.85 7.14
CA LEU A 262 6.58 -2.06 8.35
C LEU A 262 7.91 -1.72 9.01
N SER A 263 8.03 -0.54 9.61
CA SER A 263 9.16 -0.25 10.50
C SER A 263 8.91 -0.88 11.87
N ALA A 264 9.96 -1.44 12.47
CA ALA A 264 9.90 -1.99 13.83
C ALA A 264 9.51 -0.92 14.86
N GLU A 265 9.91 0.33 14.63
CA GLU A 265 9.53 1.49 15.45
C GLU A 265 7.99 1.69 15.46
N ALA A 266 7.34 1.62 14.28
CA ALA A 266 5.89 1.73 14.20
C ALA A 266 5.16 0.49 14.73
N VAL A 267 5.76 -0.68 14.59
CA VAL A 267 5.23 -1.94 15.15
C VAL A 267 5.33 -1.96 16.68
N ALA A 268 6.31 -1.30 17.30
CA ALA A 268 6.40 -1.21 18.76
C ALA A 268 5.21 -0.48 19.39
N GLU A 269 4.51 0.34 18.61
CA GLU A 269 3.26 1.01 18.98
C GLU A 269 2.02 0.26 18.49
N ALA A 270 2.16 -0.94 17.95
CA ALA A 270 1.03 -1.77 17.58
C ALA A 270 0.10 -1.97 18.78
N PRO A 271 -1.22 -2.00 18.55
CA PRO A 271 -2.22 -2.17 19.59
C PRO A 271 -2.20 -3.62 20.10
N ALA A 272 -2.91 -3.89 21.20
CA ALA A 272 -3.38 -5.23 21.47
C ALA A 272 -4.35 -5.66 20.34
N ASP A 273 -4.42 -6.96 20.03
CA ASP A 273 -5.22 -7.51 18.94
C ASP A 273 -6.65 -6.94 18.89
N ASP A 274 -7.17 -6.73 17.67
CA ASP A 274 -8.51 -6.22 17.26
C ASP A 274 -8.55 -4.86 16.54
N GLU A 275 -7.46 -4.08 16.54
CA GLU A 275 -7.43 -2.84 15.74
C GLU A 275 -7.32 -3.14 14.24
N SER A 276 -8.17 -2.51 13.43
CA SER A 276 -8.04 -2.56 11.97
C SER A 276 -6.73 -1.91 11.49
N GLU A 277 -6.19 -2.41 10.39
CA GLU A 277 -5.03 -1.80 9.70
C GLU A 277 -5.25 -0.33 9.31
N ALA A 278 -6.50 0.06 9.02
CA ALA A 278 -6.85 1.45 8.74
C ALA A 278 -6.67 2.36 9.97
N ALA A 279 -7.11 1.90 11.15
CA ALA A 279 -6.99 2.63 12.40
C ALA A 279 -5.52 2.73 12.85
N TRP A 280 -4.77 1.63 12.77
CA TRP A 280 -3.32 1.65 13.04
C TRP A 280 -2.59 2.64 12.13
N GLY A 281 -2.82 2.56 10.81
CA GLY A 281 -2.14 3.45 9.87
C GLY A 281 -2.52 4.92 10.08
N LEU A 282 -3.78 5.21 10.40
CA LEU A 282 -4.22 6.56 10.74
C LEU A 282 -3.50 7.09 11.99
N ARG A 283 -3.35 6.26 13.03
CA ARG A 283 -2.62 6.62 14.24
C ARG A 283 -1.16 6.94 13.96
N GLN A 284 -0.50 6.16 13.09
CA GLN A 284 0.85 6.44 12.63
C GLN A 284 0.93 7.78 11.87
N THR A 285 -0.07 8.07 11.04
CA THR A 285 -0.18 9.37 10.34
C THR A 285 -0.33 10.54 11.32
N LEU A 286 -1.16 10.38 12.35
CA LEU A 286 -1.35 11.39 13.40
C LEU A 286 -0.10 11.59 14.26
N ALA A 287 0.73 10.56 14.42
CA ALA A 287 2.05 10.65 15.04
C ALA A 287 3.11 11.32 14.16
N GLY A 288 2.76 11.74 12.94
CA GLY A 288 3.68 12.38 12.00
C GLY A 288 4.56 11.41 11.20
N ARG A 289 4.29 10.10 11.28
CA ARG A 289 4.89 9.10 10.39
C ARG A 289 4.11 9.00 9.09
N ARG A 290 4.74 8.43 8.06
CA ARG A 290 4.15 8.28 6.73
C ARG A 290 3.79 6.84 6.43
N ASN A 291 2.66 6.66 5.75
CA ASN A 291 2.32 5.41 5.08
C ASN A 291 2.46 5.64 3.59
N LEU A 292 3.45 5.03 2.95
CA LEU A 292 3.76 5.23 1.55
C LEU A 292 3.15 4.09 0.73
N CYS A 293 2.39 4.43 -0.31
CA CYS A 293 1.94 3.46 -1.31
C CYS A 293 2.62 3.76 -2.65
N VAL A 294 3.09 2.72 -3.34
CA VAL A 294 3.68 2.83 -4.67
C VAL A 294 2.87 2.06 -5.71
N SER A 295 2.60 2.68 -6.85
CA SER A 295 1.82 2.09 -7.95
C SER A 295 2.65 1.65 -9.16
N THR A 296 3.97 1.90 -9.16
CA THR A 296 4.91 1.39 -10.18
C THR A 296 5.25 -0.09 -10.01
N ILE A 297 5.04 -0.64 -8.81
CA ILE A 297 5.05 -2.07 -8.52
C ILE A 297 3.68 -2.46 -7.98
N ARG A 298 3.33 -3.74 -8.09
CA ARG A 298 2.00 -4.23 -7.73
C ARG A 298 2.09 -5.64 -7.18
N VAL A 299 1.09 -6.01 -6.40
CA VAL A 299 0.86 -7.39 -5.97
C VAL A 299 -0.48 -7.88 -6.47
N ALA A 300 -0.51 -9.12 -6.93
CA ALA A 300 -1.73 -9.82 -7.29
C ALA A 300 -2.28 -10.53 -6.05
N ARG A 301 -3.58 -10.39 -5.81
CA ARG A 301 -4.32 -11.17 -4.81
C ARG A 301 -5.18 -12.22 -5.51
N TYR A 302 -5.16 -13.42 -4.96
CA TYR A 302 -5.95 -14.57 -5.38
C TYR A 302 -6.76 -15.09 -4.19
N GLY A 303 -7.95 -15.60 -4.48
CA GLY A 303 -8.86 -16.15 -3.48
C GLY A 303 -10.32 -15.84 -3.81
N GLU A 304 -11.23 -16.53 -3.13
CA GLU A 304 -12.66 -16.24 -3.21
C GLU A 304 -13.02 -15.03 -2.33
N GLY A 305 -14.05 -14.27 -2.73
CA GLY A 305 -14.56 -13.16 -1.92
C GLY A 305 -13.61 -11.97 -1.77
N LEU A 306 -12.71 -11.75 -2.74
CA LEU A 306 -11.83 -10.59 -2.75
C LEU A 306 -12.63 -9.31 -3.00
N GLU A 307 -13.00 -8.62 -1.91
CA GLU A 307 -13.67 -7.34 -1.96
C GLU A 307 -12.67 -6.19 -1.76
N ARG A 308 -13.03 -5.02 -2.30
CA ARG A 308 -12.32 -3.79 -1.97
C ARG A 308 -12.48 -3.53 -0.47
N PRO A 309 -11.40 -3.09 0.22
CA PRO A 309 -11.52 -2.73 1.62
C PRO A 309 -12.64 -1.71 1.84
N PRO A 310 -13.50 -1.91 2.85
CA PRO A 310 -14.61 -1.00 3.09
C PRO A 310 -14.10 0.37 3.52
N SER A 311 -14.91 1.41 3.28
CA SER A 311 -14.61 2.72 3.83
C SER A 311 -14.76 2.71 5.35
N VAL A 312 -13.84 3.37 6.05
CA VAL A 312 -13.83 3.44 7.52
C VAL A 312 -14.12 4.86 7.95
N ARG A 313 -15.00 5.05 8.93
CA ARG A 313 -15.23 6.37 9.54
C ARG A 313 -14.58 6.42 10.91
N VAL A 314 -13.83 7.48 11.17
CA VAL A 314 -13.12 7.67 12.43
C VAL A 314 -13.40 9.07 12.95
N ALA A 315 -13.78 9.17 14.22
CA ALA A 315 -13.92 10.46 14.89
C ALA A 315 -12.54 11.12 15.00
N VAL A 316 -12.41 12.36 14.53
CA VAL A 316 -11.17 13.13 14.62
C VAL A 316 -11.47 14.57 15.01
N SER A 317 -10.61 15.15 15.84
CA SER A 317 -10.61 16.58 16.13
C SER A 317 -10.20 17.40 14.89
N PRO A 318 -10.51 18.71 14.85
CA PRO A 318 -10.01 19.59 13.80
C PRO A 318 -8.48 19.59 13.67
N LYS A 319 -7.76 19.44 14.80
CA LYS A 319 -6.30 19.36 14.83
C LYS A 319 -5.80 18.07 14.17
N GLU A 320 -6.41 16.94 14.48
CA GLU A 320 -6.07 15.65 13.88
C GLU A 320 -6.37 15.64 12.38
N ARG A 321 -7.49 16.22 11.95
CA ARG A 321 -7.81 16.39 10.52
C ARG A 321 -6.73 17.20 9.79
N ALA A 322 -6.26 18.29 10.39
CA ALA A 322 -5.18 19.09 9.83
C ALA A 322 -3.86 18.29 9.74
N ALA A 323 -3.55 17.48 10.77
CA ALA A 323 -2.39 16.61 10.78
C ALA A 323 -2.46 15.54 9.67
N VAL A 324 -3.63 14.93 9.44
CA VAL A 324 -3.83 13.99 8.32
C VAL A 324 -3.63 14.70 6.99
N ALA A 325 -4.22 15.88 6.79
CA ALA A 325 -4.07 16.63 5.55
C ALA A 325 -2.62 17.08 5.27
N ALA A 326 -1.79 17.20 6.31
CA ALA A 326 -0.37 17.52 6.19
C ALA A 326 0.50 16.31 5.86
N ASN A 327 0.06 15.08 6.16
CA ASN A 327 0.88 13.87 6.05
C ASN A 327 0.34 12.83 5.05
N ALA A 328 -0.91 12.95 4.61
CA ALA A 328 -1.58 12.00 3.73
C ALA A 328 -2.28 12.70 2.55
N THR A 329 -2.41 11.97 1.45
CA THR A 329 -3.14 12.45 0.27
C THR A 329 -4.64 12.51 0.57
N VAL A 330 -5.22 13.69 0.37
CA VAL A 330 -6.67 13.92 0.53
C VAL A 330 -7.35 13.79 -0.83
N VAL A 331 -8.47 13.06 -0.86
CA VAL A 331 -9.28 12.82 -2.06
C VAL A 331 -10.68 13.39 -1.89
N ARG A 332 -11.25 13.94 -2.96
CA ARG A 332 -12.66 14.33 -3.02
C ARG A 332 -13.27 13.86 -4.32
N GLU A 333 -14.32 13.05 -4.21
CA GLU A 333 -15.13 12.64 -5.34
C GLU A 333 -16.26 13.64 -5.57
N PHE A 334 -16.49 14.01 -6.83
CA PHE A 334 -17.63 14.83 -7.24
C PHE A 334 -18.57 13.98 -8.07
N ALA A 335 -19.84 13.97 -7.69
CA ALA A 335 -20.92 13.54 -8.57
C ALA A 335 -21.08 14.60 -9.68
N SER A 336 -21.12 14.14 -10.93
CA SER A 336 -21.49 14.97 -12.09
C SER A 336 -23.00 15.11 -12.21
#